data_AF-A0A350V1D2-F1
#
_entry.id   AF-A0A350V1D2-F1
#
_cell.length_a   1.000
_cell.length_b   1.000
_cell.length_c   1.000
_cell.angle_alpha   90.00
_cell.angle_beta   90.00
_cell.angle_gamma   90.00
#
_symmetry.space_group_name_H-M   'P 1'
#
loop_
_entity.id
_entity.type
_entity.pdbx_description
1 polymer ?
#
loop_
_entity_poly.entity_id
_entity_poly.type
_entity_poly.pdbx_seq_one_letter_code
_entity_poly.pdbx_strand_id
1 'polypeptide(L)'
;MFKIKMCMLAVLVALSGRVFAQGESAVPFLLIGPNSLNSGMGETGTGMINDASAMFWNPAGLGFQKGAQVSITHSPWLPGLGLSDLFYDFL
;
A
#
# COMPACT_ATOMS: atom_id res chain seq x y z
N MET A 1 -37.33 -27.69 12.64
CA MET A 1 -36.04 -26.97 12.84
C MET A 1 -34.95 -27.39 11.85
N PHE A 2 -34.76 -28.69 11.55
CA PHE A 2 -33.69 -29.16 10.65
C PHE A 2 -33.80 -28.63 9.20
N LYS A 3 -35.01 -28.57 8.64
CA LYS A 3 -35.27 -28.06 7.27
C LYS A 3 -34.90 -26.58 7.08
N ILE A 4 -35.14 -25.74 8.10
CA ILE A 4 -34.80 -24.30 8.05
C ILE A 4 -33.29 -24.10 8.06
N LYS A 5 -32.56 -24.85 8.89
CA LYS A 5 -31.08 -24.81 8.93
C LYS A 5 -30.48 -25.24 7.58
N MET A 6 -31.08 -26.23 6.92
CA MET A 6 -30.66 -26.70 5.59
C MET A 6 -30.86 -25.61 4.52
N CYS A 7 -32.00 -24.94 4.50
CA CYS A 7 -32.24 -23.83 3.56
C CYS A 7 -31.28 -22.67 3.81
N MET A 8 -30.99 -22.34 5.07
CA MET A 8 -30.08 -21.26 5.44
C MET A 8 -28.64 -21.56 4.98
N LEU A 9 -28.19 -22.81 5.10
CA LEU A 9 -26.90 -23.25 4.57
C LEU A 9 -26.85 -23.21 3.04
N ALA A 10 -27.92 -23.66 2.37
CA ALA A 10 -28.00 -23.63 0.91
C ALA A 10 -27.96 -22.18 0.36
N VAL A 11 -28.63 -21.24 1.04
CA VAL A 11 -28.57 -19.81 0.69
C VAL A 11 -27.15 -19.26 0.90
N LEU A 12 -26.48 -19.62 2.00
CA LEU A 12 -25.11 -19.18 2.27
C LEU A 12 -24.12 -19.67 1.20
N VAL A 13 -24.27 -20.92 0.76
CA VAL A 13 -23.42 -21.50 -0.30
C VAL A 13 -23.75 -20.86 -1.65
N ALA A 14 -25.03 -20.61 -1.96
CA ALA A 14 -25.43 -19.93 -3.19
C ALA A 14 -24.94 -18.47 -3.27
N LEU A 15 -24.73 -17.82 -2.11
CA LEU A 15 -24.17 -16.47 -2.00
C LEU A 15 -22.65 -16.44 -1.97
N SER A 16 -21.97 -17.60 -1.98
CA SER A 16 -20.51 -17.62 -2.03
C SER A 16 -20.02 -17.19 -3.42
N GLY A 17 -19.46 -15.98 -3.49
CA GLY A 17 -18.85 -15.44 -4.71
C GLY A 17 -17.61 -16.22 -5.12
N ARG A 18 -17.30 -16.24 -6.43
CA ARG A 18 -16.04 -16.78 -6.94
C ARG A 18 -14.92 -15.80 -6.58
N VAL A 19 -13.95 -16.25 -5.79
CA VAL A 19 -12.72 -15.50 -5.51
C VAL A 19 -11.68 -15.91 -6.55
N PHE A 20 -11.10 -14.92 -7.23
CA PHE A 20 -9.96 -15.14 -8.13
C PHE A 20 -8.65 -15.05 -7.34
N ALA A 21 -7.60 -15.71 -7.83
CA ALA A 21 -6.26 -15.53 -7.29
C ALA A 21 -5.83 -14.07 -7.47
N GLN A 22 -5.22 -13.50 -6.43
CA GLN A 22 -4.63 -12.17 -6.50
C GLN A 22 -3.39 -12.22 -7.40
N GLY A 23 -3.24 -11.25 -8.29
CA GLY A 23 -2.04 -11.15 -9.13
C GLY A 23 -0.79 -10.96 -8.27
N GLU A 24 0.27 -11.71 -8.57
CA GLU A 24 1.57 -11.54 -7.93
C GLU A 24 2.38 -10.47 -8.66
N SER A 25 3.00 -9.57 -7.90
CA SER A 25 4.05 -8.71 -8.43
C SER A 25 5.41 -9.38 -8.21
N ALA A 26 6.32 -9.23 -9.16
CA ALA A 26 7.70 -9.69 -8.99
C ALA A 26 8.44 -8.93 -7.89
N VAL A 27 7.91 -7.75 -7.50
CA VAL A 27 8.62 -6.75 -6.67
C VAL A 27 7.61 -6.07 -5.73
N PRO A 28 7.21 -6.71 -4.62
CA PRO A 28 6.15 -6.18 -3.74
C PRO A 28 6.59 -4.97 -2.90
N PHE A 29 7.90 -4.74 -2.72
CA PHE A 29 8.39 -3.61 -1.94
C PHE A 29 8.07 -2.25 -2.56
N LEU A 30 7.74 -2.18 -3.86
CA LEU A 30 7.26 -0.97 -4.53
C LEU A 30 5.86 -0.54 -4.07
N LEU A 31 5.16 -1.37 -3.29
CA LEU A 31 3.91 -0.99 -2.64
C LEU A 31 4.15 -0.23 -1.33
N ILE A 32 5.38 -0.21 -0.82
CA ILE A 32 5.73 0.50 0.41
C ILE A 32 6.01 1.96 0.05
N GLY A 33 5.28 2.88 0.70
CA GLY A 33 5.43 4.31 0.48
C GLY A 33 6.84 4.81 0.81
N PRO A 34 7.40 5.73 0.00
CA PRO A 34 8.79 6.19 0.10
C PRO A 34 9.00 7.25 1.19
N ASN A 35 7.93 7.89 1.66
CA ASN A 35 8.00 9.02 2.58
C ASN A 35 6.83 9.04 3.57
N SER A 36 7.07 9.58 4.77
CA SER A 36 6.05 9.67 5.83
C SER A 36 4.90 10.62 5.49
N LEU A 37 5.14 11.64 4.65
CA LEU A 37 4.14 12.62 4.26
C LEU A 37 2.97 11.98 3.52
N ASN A 38 3.23 11.27 2.42
CA ASN A 38 2.17 10.65 1.63
C ASN A 38 1.53 9.47 2.38
N SER A 39 2.33 8.67 3.10
CA SER A 39 1.79 7.57 3.91
C SER A 39 0.90 8.06 5.05
N GLY A 40 1.24 9.17 5.72
CA GLY A 40 0.39 9.79 6.73
C GLY A 40 -0.92 10.36 6.17
N MET A 41 -0.95 10.68 4.87
CA MET A 41 -2.13 11.15 4.16
C MET A 41 -2.92 10.04 3.46
N GLY A 42 -2.59 8.76 3.71
CA GLY A 42 -3.27 7.62 3.10
C GLY A 42 -2.85 7.35 1.66
N GLU A 43 -1.56 7.49 1.36
CA GLU A 43 -0.95 7.17 0.06
C GLU A 43 -1.47 8.03 -1.10
N THR A 44 -1.69 9.32 -0.84
CA THR A 44 -2.30 10.28 -1.79
C THR A 44 -1.28 10.96 -2.72
N GLY A 45 -0.10 10.37 -2.87
CA GLY A 45 1.04 10.96 -3.60
C GLY A 45 0.82 11.17 -5.10
N THR A 46 -0.25 10.64 -5.70
CA THR A 46 -0.59 10.92 -7.11
C THR A 46 -1.06 12.37 -7.34
N GLY A 47 -1.68 12.99 -6.32
CA GLY A 47 -2.23 14.34 -6.41
C GLY A 47 -1.43 15.38 -5.64
N MET A 48 -0.76 14.99 -4.56
CA MET A 48 0.10 15.86 -3.76
C MET A 48 1.57 15.51 -4.00
N ILE A 49 2.22 16.27 -4.87
CA ILE A 49 3.60 16.01 -5.29
C ILE A 49 4.40 17.30 -5.14
N ASN A 50 4.83 17.58 -3.91
CA ASN A 50 5.53 18.80 -3.53
C ASN A 50 6.98 18.54 -3.08
N ASP A 51 7.50 17.31 -3.23
CA ASP A 51 8.85 16.93 -2.80
C ASP A 51 9.56 15.95 -3.76
N ALA A 52 10.79 15.54 -3.41
CA ALA A 52 11.60 14.60 -4.20
C ALA A 52 10.99 13.19 -4.36
N SER A 53 10.00 12.80 -3.52
CA SER A 53 9.29 11.52 -3.66
C SER A 53 8.38 11.46 -4.90
N ALA A 54 8.23 12.58 -5.61
CA ALA A 54 7.58 12.67 -6.92
C ALA A 54 8.01 11.57 -7.90
N MET A 55 9.29 11.20 -7.89
CA MET A 55 9.84 10.15 -8.75
C MET A 55 9.17 8.79 -8.53
N PHE A 56 8.75 8.50 -7.30
CA PHE A 56 8.05 7.27 -6.94
C PHE A 56 6.55 7.36 -7.23
N TRP A 57 5.91 8.47 -6.84
CA TRP A 57 4.45 8.59 -6.91
C TRP A 57 3.92 9.02 -8.28
N ASN A 58 4.47 10.08 -8.85
CA ASN A 58 4.04 10.66 -10.12
C ASN A 58 5.13 11.62 -10.67
N PRO A 59 5.99 11.15 -11.59
CA PRO A 59 7.09 11.96 -12.13
C PRO A 59 6.65 13.26 -12.81
N ALA A 60 5.40 13.37 -13.29
CA ALA A 60 4.90 14.61 -13.90
C ALA A 60 4.89 15.78 -12.91
N GLY A 61 4.78 15.50 -11.60
CA GLY A 61 4.86 16.51 -10.54
C GLY A 61 6.21 17.23 -10.47
N LEU A 62 7.30 16.60 -10.93
CA LEU A 62 8.62 17.23 -10.96
C LEU A 62 8.68 18.49 -11.83
N GLY A 63 7.85 18.57 -12.88
CA GLY A 63 7.77 19.75 -13.73
C GLY A 63 7.31 21.02 -13.00
N PHE A 64 6.69 20.87 -11.82
CA PHE A 64 6.21 21.99 -11.00
C PHE A 64 7.13 22.31 -9.81
N GLN A 65 8.16 21.50 -9.57
CA GLN A 65 9.13 21.73 -8.51
C GLN A 65 10.07 22.90 -8.83
N LYS A 66 10.54 23.59 -7.79
CA LYS A 66 11.51 24.69 -7.92
C LYS A 66 12.75 24.40 -7.09
N GLY A 67 13.92 24.59 -7.68
CA GLY A 67 15.21 24.34 -7.04
C GLY A 67 15.56 22.84 -6.97
N ALA A 68 16.64 22.53 -6.26
CA ALA A 68 17.07 21.17 -6.01
C ALA A 68 16.51 20.68 -4.66
N GLN A 69 16.08 19.42 -4.61
CA GLN A 69 15.56 18.79 -3.40
C GLN A 69 16.18 17.41 -3.22
N VAL A 70 16.36 17.02 -1.97
CA VAL A 70 16.85 15.70 -1.56
C VAL A 70 15.96 15.24 -0.43
N SER A 71 15.53 13.97 -0.47
CA SER A 71 14.73 13.35 0.58
C SER A 71 15.44 12.08 1.03
N ILE A 72 15.47 11.84 2.34
CA ILE A 72 16.01 10.60 2.92
C ILE A 72 15.00 10.14 3.95
N THR A 73 14.51 8.92 3.80
CA THR A 73 13.53 8.33 4.72
C THR A 73 14.03 6.99 5.22
N HIS A 74 13.84 6.76 6.51
CA HIS A 74 14.08 5.48 7.18
C HIS A 74 12.83 5.11 7.97
N SER A 75 12.36 3.88 7.81
CA SER A 75 11.18 3.37 8.52
C SER A 75 11.41 1.94 9.04
N PRO A 76 11.24 1.68 10.36
CA PRO A 76 11.28 0.32 10.87
C PRO A 76 10.07 -0.46 10.34
N TRP A 77 10.33 -1.66 9.81
CA TRP A 77 9.29 -2.46 9.18
C TRP A 77 8.83 -3.58 10.12
N LEU A 78 7.50 -3.75 10.23
CA LEU A 78 6.86 -4.71 11.12
C LEU A 78 7.30 -4.61 12.60
N PRO A 79 7.23 -3.42 13.24
CA PRO A 79 7.71 -3.23 14.61
C PRO A 79 7.00 -4.11 15.64
N GLY A 80 5.77 -4.54 15.37
CA GLY A 80 5.01 -5.46 16.22
C GLY A 80 5.58 -6.88 16.30
N LEU A 81 6.52 -7.25 15.43
CA LEU A 81 7.19 -8.55 15.45
C LEU A 81 8.48 -8.55 16.28
N GLY A 82 8.90 -7.40 16.81
CA GLY A 82 10.12 -7.28 17.63
C GLY A 82 11.43 -7.49 16.88
N LEU A 83 11.41 -7.36 15.55
CA LEU A 83 12.60 -7.46 14.70
C LEU A 83 13.28 -6.09 14.63
N SER A 84 14.57 -6.02 14.97
CA SER A 84 15.35 -4.77 14.97
C SER A 84 16.16 -4.54 13.69
N ASP A 85 16.26 -5.55 12.82
CA ASP A 85 17.07 -5.56 11.60
C ASP A 85 16.22 -5.40 10.34
N LEU A 86 14.90 -5.26 10.49
CA LEU A 86 13.98 -5.13 9.38
C LEU A 86 13.53 -3.67 9.23
N PHE A 87 14.01 -3.01 8.19
CA PHE A 87 13.72 -1.61 7.92
C PHE A 87 13.68 -1.32 6.42
N TYR A 88 13.09 -0.19 6.05
CA TYR A 88 12.98 0.32 4.70
C TYR A 88 13.61 1.70 4.60
N ASP A 89 14.54 1.86 3.66
CA ASP A 89 15.22 3.10 3.37
C ASP A 89 14.90 3.58 1.95
N PHE A 90 14.64 4.88 1.81
CA PHE A 90 14.39 5.53 0.52
C PHE A 90 15.21 6.83 0.39
N LEU A 91 15.82 7.03 -0.78
CA LEU A 91 16.71 8.14 -1.13
C LEU A 91 16.28 8.80 -2.46
#